data_AF-A0A3S1H700-F1
#
_entry.id   AF-A0A3S1H700-F1
#
_cell.length_a   1.000
_cell.length_b   1.000
_cell.length_c   1.000
_cell.angle_alpha   90.00
_cell.angle_beta   90.00
_cell.angle_gamma   90.00
#
_symmetry.space_group_name_H-M   'P 1'
#
loop_
_entity.id
_entity.type
_entity.pdbx_description
1 polymer ?
#
loop_
_entity_poly.entity_id
_entity_poly.type
_entity_poly.pdbx_seq_one_letter_code
_entity_poly.pdbx_strand_id
1 'polypeptide(L)'
;MISAETLDKAVAKGLISQTLRDQLEAMERAVALAPEARRADDEGDEENLRLVGGGNDLFVTVGTVLLSAGFFFVLTTLLPGQTFWIAGILAVFAWGLAEIVTRQHRMKLSSSVLALIFMAAILAALALQVEASFGIRKPETIWQLLALRQTASQAGYLFLGGGIIAAAIYFWRFRVPIIAGAIAIAFTLLAFLQTAIILYDSVTAGAIAPPRMEDVPELLRAALYMPLICGLIVFATGVAFDIYDRDRRKIWSDCAFWLHVVSAPMLV
;
A
#
# COMPACT_ATOMS: atom_id res chain seq x y z
N MET A 1 7.55 -30.55 32.67
CA MET A 1 7.28 -30.57 34.13
C MET A 1 7.94 -31.80 34.69
N ILE A 2 8.86 -31.63 35.64
CA ILE A 2 9.54 -32.76 36.30
C ILE A 2 8.59 -33.24 37.40
N SER A 3 8.28 -34.54 37.44
CA SER A 3 7.33 -35.04 38.45
C SER A 3 7.91 -34.95 39.86
N ALA A 4 7.05 -34.67 40.86
CA ALA A 4 7.44 -34.60 42.27
C ALA A 4 8.16 -35.89 42.75
N GLU A 5 7.74 -37.04 42.21
CA GLU A 5 8.35 -38.34 42.49
C GLU A 5 9.80 -38.44 41.99
N THR A 6 10.13 -37.75 40.89
CA THR A 6 11.49 -37.71 40.35
C THR A 6 12.40 -36.83 41.21
N LEU A 7 11.86 -35.72 41.73
CA LEU A 7 12.54 -34.83 42.67
C LEU A 7 12.83 -35.53 44.00
N ASP A 8 11.87 -36.29 44.54
CA ASP A 8 12.06 -37.12 45.74
C ASP A 8 13.16 -38.17 45.57
N LYS A 9 13.15 -38.86 44.42
CA LYS A 9 14.19 -39.85 44.08
C LYS A 9 15.57 -39.21 43.92
N ALA A 10 15.64 -37.97 43.45
CA ALA A 10 16.91 -37.23 43.30
C ALA A 10 17.48 -36.80 44.67
N VAL A 11 16.64 -36.40 45.62
CA VAL A 11 17.05 -36.14 47.01
C VAL A 11 17.52 -37.42 47.68
N ALA A 12 16.77 -38.53 47.52
CA ALA A 12 17.13 -39.82 48.11
C ALA A 12 18.47 -40.38 47.56
N LYS A 13 18.83 -40.03 46.32
CA LYS A 13 20.13 -40.37 45.71
C LYS A 13 21.25 -39.37 46.04
N GLY A 14 20.97 -38.34 46.84
CA GLY A 14 21.94 -37.29 47.19
C GLY A 14 22.35 -36.40 46.01
N LEU A 15 21.61 -36.41 44.90
CA LEU A 15 21.92 -35.61 43.71
C LEU A 15 21.57 -34.14 43.92
N ILE A 16 20.59 -33.86 44.80
CA ILE A 16 20.15 -32.52 45.17
C ILE A 16 19.83 -32.47 46.67
N SER A 17 19.95 -31.30 47.30
CA SER A 17 19.58 -31.10 48.70
C SER A 17 18.06 -30.93 48.87
N GLN A 18 17.52 -31.22 50.06
CA GLN A 18 16.12 -30.95 50.38
C GLN A 18 15.75 -29.48 50.18
N THR A 19 16.64 -28.56 50.55
CA THR A 19 16.44 -27.12 50.35
C THR A 19 16.31 -26.72 48.88
N LEU A 20 17.07 -27.36 47.99
CA LEU A 20 17.01 -27.09 46.56
C LEU A 20 15.74 -27.66 45.92
N ARG A 21 15.26 -28.81 46.41
CA ARG A 21 13.98 -29.39 46.01
C ARG A 21 12.82 -28.43 46.31
N ASP A 22 12.76 -27.91 47.54
CA ASP A 22 11.69 -27.02 47.96
C ASP A 22 11.69 -25.69 47.17
N GLN A 23 12.88 -25.18 46.84
CA GLN A 23 13.04 -24.01 45.98
C GLN A 23 12.56 -24.26 44.54
N LEU A 24 12.89 -25.42 43.96
CA LEU A 24 12.44 -25.79 42.62
C LEU A 24 10.93 -25.97 42.55
N GLU A 25 10.32 -26.55 43.58
CA GLU A 25 8.87 -26.72 43.66
C GLU A 25 8.14 -25.38 43.86
N ALA A 26 8.70 -24.48 44.68
CA ALA A 26 8.19 -23.12 44.82
C ALA A 26 8.29 -22.33 43.50
N MET A 27 9.37 -22.52 42.73
CA MET A 27 9.55 -21.90 41.42
C MET A 27 8.56 -22.45 40.38
N GLU A 28 8.32 -23.77 40.36
CA GLU A 28 7.32 -24.37 39.46
C GLU A 28 5.89 -23.92 39.81
N ARG A 29 5.56 -23.81 41.10
CA ARG A 29 4.29 -23.22 41.56
C ARG A 29 4.17 -21.74 41.20
N ALA A 30 5.24 -20.95 41.34
CA ALA A 30 5.25 -19.55 40.94
C ALA A 30 5.06 -19.37 39.42
N VAL A 31 5.65 -20.26 38.61
CA VAL A 31 5.45 -20.29 37.16
C VAL A 31 4.02 -20.70 36.79
N ALA A 32 3.42 -21.66 37.51
CA ALA A 32 2.03 -22.09 37.30
C ALA A 32 1.00 -21.01 37.72
N LEU A 33 1.33 -20.22 38.74
CA LEU A 33 0.52 -19.09 39.24
C LEU A 33 0.75 -17.78 38.46
N ALA A 34 1.71 -17.74 37.53
CA ALA A 34 2.01 -16.58 36.68
C ALA A 34 1.57 -16.75 35.20
N PRO A 35 0.32 -17.19 34.88
CA PRO A 35 -0.11 -17.34 33.49
C PRO A 35 -0.37 -16.00 32.77
N GLU A 36 -0.34 -14.86 33.49
CA GLU A 36 -0.61 -13.53 32.91
C GLU A 36 0.66 -12.68 32.71
N ALA A 37 1.64 -12.74 33.63
CA ALA A 37 2.87 -11.95 33.51
C ALA A 37 3.81 -12.44 32.39
N ARG A 38 3.84 -13.76 32.12
CA ARG A 38 4.68 -14.33 31.07
C ARG A 38 4.10 -14.18 29.66
N ARG A 39 2.81 -13.82 29.52
CA ARG A 39 2.25 -13.43 28.22
C ARG A 39 2.54 -11.97 27.90
N ALA A 40 2.68 -11.10 28.91
CA ALA A 40 2.99 -9.70 28.70
C ALA A 40 4.49 -9.45 28.43
N ASP A 41 5.41 -10.20 29.07
CA ASP A 41 6.85 -10.01 28.86
C ASP A 41 7.42 -10.78 27.64
N ASP A 42 6.78 -11.87 27.19
CA ASP A 42 7.19 -12.62 25.99
C ASP A 42 6.58 -12.02 24.69
N GLU A 43 5.64 -11.07 24.82
CA GLU A 43 5.11 -10.25 23.72
C GLU A 43 5.92 -8.95 23.51
N GLY A 44 6.81 -8.58 24.44
CA GLY A 44 7.54 -7.31 24.42
C GLY A 44 8.94 -7.32 23.79
N ASP A 45 9.54 -8.49 23.57
CA ASP A 45 10.93 -8.62 23.08
C ASP A 45 11.05 -9.18 21.64
N GLU A 46 9.91 -9.45 20.97
CA GLU A 46 9.87 -9.82 19.54
C GLU A 46 9.74 -8.59 18.60
N GLU A 47 9.64 -7.36 19.13
CA GLU A 47 9.35 -6.16 18.35
C GLU A 47 10.57 -5.43 17.74
N ASN A 48 11.81 -5.86 18.00
CA ASN A 48 12.98 -5.26 17.36
C ASN A 48 13.78 -6.31 16.56
N LEU A 49 13.82 -6.10 15.23
CA LEU A 49 14.62 -6.82 14.21
C LEU A 49 13.94 -7.94 13.38
N ARG A 50 12.61 -7.92 13.22
CA ARG A 50 11.92 -8.65 12.11
C ARG A 50 11.39 -7.73 11.00
N LEU A 51 11.89 -6.50 10.88
CA LEU A 51 11.57 -5.64 9.73
C LEU A 51 12.11 -6.21 8.40
N VAL A 52 13.06 -7.15 8.47
CA VAL A 52 13.39 -8.07 7.39
C VAL A 52 12.79 -9.42 7.79
N GLY A 53 11.62 -9.76 7.24
CA GLY A 53 11.14 -11.14 7.27
C GLY A 53 12.28 -12.04 6.82
N GLY A 54 12.62 -13.07 7.61
CA GLY A 54 13.90 -13.79 7.57
C GLY A 54 14.47 -13.99 6.16
N GLY A 55 15.80 -13.86 6.01
CA GLY A 55 16.55 -13.61 4.77
C GLY A 55 16.02 -14.18 3.44
N ASN A 56 15.30 -15.30 3.46
CA ASN A 56 14.47 -15.76 2.34
C ASN A 56 13.55 -14.68 1.73
N ASP A 57 12.89 -13.80 2.50
CA ASP A 57 12.02 -12.74 1.92
C ASP A 57 12.86 -11.70 1.17
N LEU A 58 14.01 -11.34 1.72
CA LEU A 58 14.94 -10.42 1.07
C LEU A 58 15.47 -11.02 -0.24
N PHE A 59 15.88 -12.29 -0.26
CA PHE A 59 16.35 -12.97 -1.46
C PHE A 59 15.25 -13.08 -2.53
N VAL A 60 14.02 -13.42 -2.14
CA VAL A 60 12.89 -13.50 -3.08
C VAL A 60 12.53 -12.11 -3.61
N THR A 61 12.58 -11.08 -2.77
CA THR A 61 12.32 -9.69 -3.17
C THR A 61 13.38 -9.20 -4.17
N VAL A 62 14.67 -9.37 -3.85
CA VAL A 62 15.78 -9.02 -4.76
C VAL A 62 15.69 -9.84 -6.05
N GLY A 63 15.41 -11.15 -5.95
CA GLY A 63 15.20 -12.02 -7.10
C GLY A 63 14.04 -11.56 -7.98
N THR A 64 12.93 -11.11 -7.38
CA THR A 64 11.77 -10.59 -8.10
C THR A 64 12.08 -9.28 -8.82
N VAL A 65 12.83 -8.37 -8.18
CA VAL A 65 13.30 -7.12 -8.79
C VAL A 65 14.24 -7.41 -9.96
N LEU A 66 15.25 -8.25 -9.75
CA LEU A 66 16.22 -8.61 -10.79
C LEU A 66 15.56 -9.36 -11.96
N LEU A 67 14.64 -10.28 -11.67
CA LEU A 67 13.88 -11.00 -12.69
C LEU A 67 13.00 -10.06 -13.50
N SER A 68 12.29 -9.15 -12.84
CA SER A 68 11.44 -8.16 -13.53
C SER A 68 12.26 -7.19 -14.37
N ALA A 69 13.42 -6.74 -13.86
CA ALA A 69 14.35 -5.88 -14.60
C ALA A 69 14.96 -6.61 -15.81
N GLY A 70 15.38 -7.86 -15.64
CA GLY A 70 15.90 -8.70 -16.72
C GLY A 70 14.84 -8.97 -17.79
N PHE A 71 13.61 -9.28 -17.39
CA PHE A 71 12.48 -9.46 -18.29
C PHE A 71 12.16 -8.17 -19.06
N PHE A 72 12.15 -7.02 -18.38
CA PHE A 72 12.01 -5.71 -19.02
C PHE A 72 13.11 -5.47 -20.05
N PHE A 73 14.38 -5.72 -19.71
CA PHE A 73 15.51 -5.56 -20.63
C PHE A 73 15.37 -6.44 -21.89
N VAL A 74 15.03 -7.72 -21.72
CA VAL A 74 14.76 -8.64 -22.83
C VAL A 74 13.63 -8.09 -23.70
N LEU A 75 12.54 -7.62 -23.09
CA LEU A 75 11.38 -7.12 -23.81
C LEU A 75 11.69 -5.85 -24.61
N THR A 76 12.49 -4.93 -24.05
CA THR A 76 12.98 -3.73 -24.78
C THR A 76 13.91 -4.06 -25.94
N THR A 77 14.65 -5.17 -25.85
CA THR A 77 15.54 -5.63 -26.92
C THR A 77 14.77 -6.35 -28.03
N LEU A 78 13.76 -7.16 -27.68
CA LEU A 78 12.97 -7.92 -28.64
C LEU A 78 11.90 -7.09 -29.37
N LEU A 79 11.32 -6.09 -28.69
CA LEU A 79 10.25 -5.24 -29.20
C LEU A 79 10.65 -3.77 -29.23
N PRO A 80 11.72 -3.38 -29.95
CA PRO A 80 12.18 -2.00 -29.94
C PRO A 80 11.09 -1.06 -30.45
N GLY A 81 10.84 0.03 -29.69
CA GLY A 81 9.85 1.06 -30.03
C GLY A 81 8.39 0.71 -29.73
N GLN A 82 8.07 -0.50 -29.25
CA GLN A 82 6.69 -0.92 -28.94
C GLN A 82 6.35 -0.79 -27.44
N THR A 83 6.68 0.34 -26.82
CA THR A 83 6.61 0.54 -25.36
C THR A 83 5.26 0.20 -24.73
N PHE A 84 4.15 0.41 -25.44
CA PHE A 84 2.81 0.02 -24.95
C PHE A 84 2.69 -1.50 -24.74
N TRP A 85 3.11 -2.30 -25.72
CA TRP A 85 3.12 -3.76 -25.61
C TRP A 85 4.10 -4.22 -24.54
N ILE A 86 5.25 -3.56 -24.42
CA ILE A 86 6.24 -3.83 -23.37
C ILE A 86 5.58 -3.69 -21.98
N ALA A 87 4.91 -2.55 -21.73
CA ALA A 87 4.25 -2.28 -20.46
C ALA A 87 3.11 -3.27 -20.16
N GLY A 88 2.29 -3.61 -21.17
CA GLY A 88 1.20 -4.58 -21.02
C GLY A 88 1.70 -5.99 -20.70
N ILE A 89 2.70 -6.48 -21.43
CA ILE A 89 3.31 -7.79 -21.19
C ILE A 89 3.99 -7.82 -19.82
N LEU A 90 4.67 -6.75 -19.42
CA LEU A 90 5.29 -6.64 -18.09
C LEU A 90 4.23 -6.68 -16.98
N ALA A 91 3.08 -6.03 -17.16
CA ALA A 91 1.98 -6.08 -16.18
C ALA A 91 1.39 -7.49 -16.05
N VAL A 92 1.18 -8.19 -17.16
CA VAL A 92 0.73 -9.59 -17.16
C VAL A 92 1.76 -10.50 -16.51
N PHE A 93 3.05 -10.30 -16.81
CA PHE A 93 4.14 -11.02 -16.17
C PHE A 93 4.17 -10.79 -14.66
N ALA A 94 4.06 -9.54 -14.20
CA ALA A 94 4.02 -9.19 -12.79
C ALA A 94 2.80 -9.81 -12.08
N TRP A 95 1.64 -9.86 -12.73
CA TRP A 95 0.45 -10.54 -12.22
C TRP A 95 0.68 -12.06 -12.07
N GLY A 96 1.24 -12.70 -13.09
CA GLY A 96 1.54 -14.14 -13.06
C GLY A 96 2.57 -14.48 -11.97
N LEU A 97 3.61 -13.65 -11.84
CA LEU A 97 4.59 -13.79 -10.78
C LEU A 97 3.95 -13.59 -9.39
N ALA A 98 2.98 -12.67 -9.28
CA ALA A 98 2.27 -12.44 -8.02
C ALA A 98 1.42 -13.66 -7.65
N GLU A 99 0.79 -14.30 -8.62
CA GLU A 99 0.05 -15.53 -8.35
C GLU A 99 0.93 -16.66 -7.81
N ILE A 100 2.20 -16.74 -8.24
CA ILE A 100 3.16 -17.74 -7.74
C ILE A 100 3.69 -17.34 -6.36
N VAL A 101 4.24 -16.13 -6.24
CA VAL A 101 4.92 -15.64 -5.03
C VAL A 101 3.94 -15.49 -3.87
N THR A 102 2.76 -14.92 -4.11
CA THR A 102 1.75 -14.70 -3.07
C THR A 102 1.09 -16.01 -2.63
N ARG A 103 1.03 -17.05 -3.47
CA ARG A 103 0.52 -18.39 -3.08
C ARG A 103 1.53 -19.21 -2.28
N GLN A 104 2.83 -19.14 -2.60
CA GLN A 104 3.81 -20.04 -2.00
C GLN A 104 4.41 -19.55 -0.69
N HIS A 105 4.57 -18.23 -0.45
CA HIS A 105 5.48 -17.79 0.62
C HIS A 105 4.92 -16.95 1.78
N ARG A 106 3.63 -16.56 1.81
CA ARG A 106 3.06 -15.69 2.89
C ARG A 106 3.97 -14.51 3.30
N MET A 107 4.78 -14.00 2.37
CA MET A 107 5.81 -13.00 2.62
C MET A 107 5.28 -11.61 2.25
N LYS A 108 5.21 -10.72 3.26
CA LYS A 108 4.57 -9.41 3.13
C LYS A 108 5.40 -8.44 2.25
N LEU A 109 6.74 -8.54 2.26
CA LEU A 109 7.61 -7.59 1.54
C LEU A 109 7.65 -7.86 0.04
N SER A 110 7.95 -9.09 -0.37
CA SER A 110 7.99 -9.43 -1.80
C SER A 110 6.65 -9.16 -2.50
N SER A 111 5.53 -9.46 -1.86
CA SER A 111 4.20 -9.17 -2.41
C SER A 111 3.94 -7.66 -2.56
N SER A 112 4.51 -6.83 -1.69
CA SER A 112 4.38 -5.36 -1.79
C SER A 112 5.22 -4.80 -2.94
N VAL A 113 6.44 -5.29 -3.12
CA VAL A 113 7.30 -4.90 -4.25
C VAL A 113 6.67 -5.28 -5.59
N LEU A 114 6.09 -6.48 -5.67
CA LEU A 114 5.47 -6.94 -6.89
C LEU A 114 4.17 -6.18 -7.22
N ALA A 115 3.43 -5.77 -6.19
CA ALA A 115 2.29 -4.87 -6.34
C ALA A 115 2.72 -3.50 -6.91
N LEU A 116 3.85 -2.96 -6.46
CA LEU A 116 4.42 -1.72 -7.02
C LEU A 116 4.86 -1.88 -8.47
N ILE A 117 5.52 -2.99 -8.82
CA ILE A 117 5.92 -3.30 -10.20
C ILE A 117 4.69 -3.38 -11.11
N PHE A 118 3.65 -4.10 -10.68
CA PHE A 118 2.39 -4.18 -11.41
C PHE A 118 1.74 -2.81 -11.60
N MET A 119 1.65 -2.01 -10.53
CA MET A 119 1.08 -0.66 -10.58
C MET A 119 1.89 0.26 -11.51
N ALA A 120 3.21 0.21 -11.47
CA ALA A 120 4.06 0.99 -12.38
C ALA A 120 3.86 0.58 -13.84
N ALA A 121 3.80 -0.73 -14.12
CA ALA A 121 3.61 -1.25 -15.46
C ALA A 121 2.22 -0.88 -16.03
N ILE A 122 1.15 -1.03 -15.24
CA ILE A 122 -0.20 -0.70 -15.71
C ILE A 122 -0.40 0.81 -15.89
N LEU A 123 0.14 1.63 -14.98
CA LEU A 123 0.08 3.09 -15.13
C LEU A 123 0.88 3.54 -16.35
N ALA A 124 2.07 2.97 -16.60
CA ALA A 124 2.82 3.25 -17.82
C ALA A 124 2.04 2.87 -19.08
N ALA A 125 1.41 1.69 -19.11
CA ALA A 125 0.58 1.26 -20.23
C ALA A 125 -0.60 2.21 -20.47
N LEU A 126 -1.29 2.64 -19.40
CA LEU A 126 -2.38 3.60 -19.48
C LEU A 126 -1.90 4.98 -19.95
N ALA A 127 -0.77 5.47 -19.45
CA ALA A 127 -0.19 6.75 -19.88
C ALA A 127 0.14 6.75 -21.38
N LEU A 128 0.76 5.67 -21.86
CA LEU A 128 1.07 5.49 -23.28
C LEU A 128 -0.19 5.35 -24.14
N GLN A 129 -1.22 4.66 -23.63
CA GLN A 129 -2.50 4.54 -24.31
C GLN A 129 -3.20 5.90 -24.42
N VAL A 130 -3.16 6.69 -23.36
CA VAL A 130 -3.65 8.08 -23.35
C VAL A 130 -2.88 8.92 -24.38
N GLU A 131 -1.55 8.85 -24.38
CA GLU A 131 -0.72 9.59 -25.34
C GLU A 131 -1.04 9.20 -26.79
N ALA A 132 -1.17 7.89 -27.06
CA ALA A 132 -1.50 7.38 -28.39
C ALA A 132 -2.92 7.76 -28.84
N SER A 133 -3.89 7.73 -27.93
CA SER A 133 -5.31 7.97 -28.24
C SER A 133 -5.63 9.46 -28.38
N PHE A 134 -4.96 10.30 -27.59
CA PHE A 134 -5.29 11.72 -27.46
C PHE A 134 -4.22 12.66 -28.03
N GLY A 135 -3.03 12.18 -28.35
CA GLY A 135 -1.99 12.92 -29.08
C GLY A 135 -1.66 14.26 -28.42
N ILE A 136 -1.48 14.27 -27.10
CA ILE A 136 -1.26 15.49 -26.29
C ILE A 136 0.07 16.14 -26.70
N ARG A 137 0.05 16.96 -27.75
CA ARG A 137 1.15 17.87 -28.09
C ARG A 137 1.14 19.04 -27.11
N LYS A 138 2.33 19.52 -26.73
CA LYS A 138 2.48 20.73 -25.91
C LYS A 138 1.66 21.85 -26.58
N PRO A 139 0.64 22.41 -25.91
CA PRO A 139 -0.20 23.43 -26.53
C PRO A 139 0.63 24.69 -26.71
N GLU A 140 0.76 25.16 -27.95
CA GLU A 140 1.51 26.38 -28.27
C GLU A 140 0.65 27.64 -28.14
N THR A 141 -0.67 27.48 -27.93
CA THR A 141 -1.62 28.59 -27.83
C THR A 141 -2.68 28.32 -26.76
N ILE A 142 -3.14 29.39 -26.09
CA ILE A 142 -4.20 29.35 -25.05
C ILE A 142 -5.50 28.70 -25.56
N TRP A 143 -5.87 28.93 -26.81
CA TRP A 143 -7.02 28.29 -27.45
C TRP A 143 -6.84 26.78 -27.67
N GLN A 144 -5.61 26.33 -27.87
CA GLN A 144 -5.27 24.92 -28.00
C GLN A 144 -5.33 24.21 -26.64
N LEU A 145 -4.95 24.90 -25.56
CA LEU A 145 -5.19 24.47 -24.17
C LEU A 145 -6.69 24.27 -23.91
N LEU A 146 -7.52 25.19 -24.40
CA LEU A 146 -8.97 25.15 -24.25
C LEU A 146 -9.62 24.04 -25.09
N ALA A 147 -9.12 23.78 -26.30
CA ALA A 147 -9.59 22.70 -27.17
C ALA A 147 -9.12 21.31 -26.69
N LEU A 148 -7.93 21.22 -26.09
CA LEU A 148 -7.45 20.01 -25.43
C LEU A 148 -8.24 19.68 -24.17
N ARG A 149 -9.09 20.56 -23.63
CA ARG A 149 -9.78 20.36 -22.33
C ARG A 149 -10.63 19.10 -22.28
N GLN A 150 -11.45 18.87 -23.31
CA GLN A 150 -12.41 17.77 -23.32
C GLN A 150 -11.65 16.46 -23.48
N THR A 151 -10.66 16.48 -24.36
CA THR A 151 -9.68 15.43 -24.60
C THR A 151 -8.84 15.11 -23.35
N ALA A 152 -8.38 16.12 -22.62
CA ALA A 152 -7.57 16.00 -21.40
C ALA A 152 -8.38 15.50 -20.21
N SER A 153 -9.65 15.89 -20.12
CA SER A 153 -10.57 15.35 -19.10
C SER A 153 -10.84 13.86 -19.35
N GLN A 154 -11.13 13.48 -20.60
CA GLN A 154 -11.33 12.07 -20.98
C GLN A 154 -10.07 11.23 -20.77
N ALA A 155 -8.90 11.78 -21.13
CA ALA A 155 -7.60 11.19 -20.84
C ALA A 155 -7.37 10.98 -19.34
N GLY A 156 -7.68 12.00 -18.53
CA GLY A 156 -7.56 11.94 -17.07
C GLY A 156 -8.47 10.87 -16.46
N TYR A 157 -9.73 10.76 -16.90
CA TYR A 157 -10.64 9.71 -16.46
C TYR A 157 -10.19 8.32 -16.89
N LEU A 158 -9.66 8.16 -18.11
CA LEU A 158 -9.16 6.88 -18.57
C LEU A 158 -7.92 6.45 -17.78
N PHE A 159 -6.98 7.36 -17.56
CA PHE A 159 -5.77 7.10 -16.79
C PHE A 159 -6.06 6.80 -15.32
N LEU A 160 -6.73 7.71 -14.61
CA LEU A 160 -7.00 7.58 -13.18
C LEU A 160 -8.05 6.50 -12.92
N GLY A 161 -9.14 6.48 -13.69
CA GLY A 161 -10.19 5.47 -13.57
C GLY A 161 -9.68 4.07 -13.93
N GLY A 162 -8.91 3.93 -15.02
CA GLY A 162 -8.26 2.68 -15.38
C GLY A 162 -7.28 2.21 -14.30
N GLY A 163 -6.50 3.14 -13.72
CA GLY A 163 -5.59 2.86 -12.61
C GLY A 163 -6.31 2.37 -11.35
N ILE A 164 -7.42 3.02 -10.97
CA ILE A 164 -8.26 2.61 -9.83
C ILE A 164 -8.83 1.20 -10.05
N ILE A 165 -9.36 0.92 -11.25
CA ILE A 165 -9.93 -0.39 -11.57
C ILE A 165 -8.85 -1.48 -11.50
N ALA A 166 -7.68 -1.24 -12.10
CA ALA A 166 -6.57 -2.20 -12.06
C ALA A 166 -6.08 -2.44 -10.62
N ALA A 167 -5.94 -1.37 -9.83
CA ALA A 167 -5.58 -1.44 -8.42
C ALA A 167 -6.64 -2.21 -7.60
N ALA A 168 -7.93 -1.96 -7.83
CA ALA A 168 -9.02 -2.65 -7.14
C ALA A 168 -9.05 -4.15 -7.47
N ILE A 169 -8.86 -4.52 -8.74
CA ILE A 169 -8.77 -5.92 -9.18
C ILE A 169 -7.57 -6.62 -8.51
N TYR A 170 -6.41 -5.96 -8.48
CA TYR A 170 -5.22 -6.47 -7.82
C TYR A 170 -5.43 -6.62 -6.31
N PHE A 171 -6.02 -5.62 -5.66
CA PHE A 171 -6.34 -5.65 -4.24
C PHE A 171 -7.31 -6.77 -3.90
N TRP A 172 -8.34 -6.98 -4.71
CA TRP A 172 -9.32 -8.04 -4.48
C TRP A 172 -8.67 -9.44 -4.55
N ARG A 173 -7.74 -9.64 -5.49
CA ARG A 173 -7.09 -10.93 -5.73
C ARG A 173 -5.97 -11.25 -4.72
N PHE A 174 -5.14 -10.26 -4.39
CA PHE A 174 -3.91 -10.45 -3.61
C PHE A 174 -3.98 -9.86 -2.19
N ARG A 175 -4.94 -8.98 -1.93
CA ARG A 175 -5.16 -8.30 -0.63
C ARG A 175 -3.87 -7.68 -0.07
N VAL A 176 -3.12 -6.96 -0.92
CA VAL A 176 -1.89 -6.29 -0.52
C VAL A 176 -2.21 -4.90 0.06
N PRO A 177 -1.80 -4.59 1.30
CA PRO A 177 -2.15 -3.32 1.96
C PRO A 177 -1.74 -2.05 1.22
N ILE A 178 -0.55 -2.03 0.59
CA ILE A 178 -0.01 -0.84 -0.08
C ILE A 178 -0.92 -0.32 -1.19
N ILE A 179 -1.70 -1.21 -1.80
CA ILE A 179 -2.63 -0.85 -2.88
C ILE A 179 -3.79 -0.01 -2.35
N ALA A 180 -4.19 -0.13 -1.07
CA ALA A 180 -5.20 0.74 -0.48
C ALA A 180 -4.76 2.21 -0.50
N GLY A 181 -3.48 2.47 -0.18
CA GLY A 181 -2.90 3.81 -0.31
C GLY A 181 -2.85 4.29 -1.77
N ALA A 182 -2.45 3.44 -2.70
CA ALA A 182 -2.45 3.78 -4.13
C ALA A 182 -3.85 4.13 -4.66
N ILE A 183 -4.88 3.39 -4.23
CA ILE A 183 -6.29 3.66 -4.55
C ILE A 183 -6.72 5.02 -3.96
N ALA A 184 -6.38 5.31 -2.70
CA ALA A 184 -6.72 6.59 -2.06
C ALA A 184 -6.08 7.78 -2.77
N ILE A 185 -4.81 7.66 -3.18
CA ILE A 185 -4.12 8.68 -3.99
C ILE A 185 -4.84 8.87 -5.32
N ALA A 186 -5.14 7.78 -6.04
CA ALA A 186 -5.80 7.86 -7.34
C ALA A 186 -7.21 8.48 -7.26
N PHE A 187 -8.00 8.13 -6.23
CA PHE A 187 -9.29 8.77 -5.98
C PHE A 187 -9.16 10.26 -5.66
N THR A 188 -8.17 10.65 -4.87
CA THR A 188 -7.91 12.06 -4.55
C THR A 188 -7.57 12.84 -5.81
N LEU A 189 -6.68 12.32 -6.66
CA LEU A 189 -6.33 12.94 -7.94
C LEU A 189 -7.54 13.05 -8.87
N LEU A 190 -8.40 12.03 -8.89
CA LEU A 190 -9.61 12.04 -9.71
C LEU A 190 -10.60 13.09 -9.18
N ALA A 191 -10.78 13.17 -7.87
CA ALA A 191 -11.64 14.16 -7.24
C ALA A 191 -11.12 15.59 -7.49
N PHE A 192 -9.81 15.80 -7.42
CA PHE A 192 -9.18 17.07 -7.78
C PHE A 192 -9.41 17.43 -9.26
N LEU A 193 -9.22 16.47 -10.17
CA LEU A 193 -9.51 16.65 -11.60
C LEU A 193 -10.99 17.03 -11.82
N GLN A 194 -11.91 16.36 -11.14
CA GLN A 194 -13.35 16.63 -11.23
C GLN A 194 -13.69 18.05 -10.74
N THR A 195 -13.13 18.49 -9.62
CA THR A 195 -13.33 19.84 -9.08
C THR A 195 -12.78 20.90 -10.03
N ALA A 196 -11.60 20.67 -10.62
CA ALA A 196 -11.03 21.58 -11.61
C ALA A 196 -11.95 21.75 -12.84
N ILE A 197 -12.57 20.66 -13.30
CA ILE A 197 -13.52 20.68 -14.42
C ILE A 197 -14.79 21.46 -14.03
N ILE A 198 -15.38 21.20 -12.85
CA ILE A 198 -16.59 21.90 -12.38
C ILE A 198 -16.33 23.40 -12.24
N LEU A 199 -15.22 23.79 -11.62
CA LEU A 199 -14.84 25.19 -11.47
C LEU A 199 -14.68 25.87 -12.83
N TYR A 200 -14.02 25.21 -13.79
CA TYR A 200 -13.88 25.74 -15.14
C TYR A 200 -15.22 25.89 -15.87
N ASP A 201 -16.09 24.88 -15.80
CA ASP A 201 -17.42 24.91 -16.42
C ASP A 201 -18.28 26.05 -15.83
N SER A 202 -18.18 26.28 -14.52
CA SER A 202 -18.90 27.36 -13.85
C SER A 202 -18.42 28.77 -14.25
N VAL A 203 -17.13 28.95 -14.52
CA VAL A 203 -16.58 30.21 -15.06
C VAL A 203 -17.01 30.42 -16.51
N THR A 204 -16.94 29.38 -17.35
CA THR A 204 -17.31 29.50 -18.78
C THR A 204 -18.81 29.64 -19.00
N ALA A 205 -19.65 29.06 -18.14
CA ALA A 205 -21.09 29.28 -18.14
C ALA A 205 -21.49 30.68 -17.62
N GLY A 206 -20.54 31.51 -17.18
CA GLY A 206 -20.79 32.85 -16.66
C GLY A 206 -21.43 32.88 -15.27
N ALA A 207 -21.48 31.74 -14.57
CA ALA A 207 -21.98 31.66 -13.20
C ALA A 207 -20.99 32.27 -12.19
N ILE A 208 -19.70 32.28 -12.54
CA ILE A 208 -18.62 32.85 -11.73
C ILE A 208 -17.76 33.75 -12.62
N ALA A 209 -17.38 34.93 -12.13
CA ALA A 209 -16.47 35.81 -12.84
C ALA A 209 -15.09 35.14 -12.98
N PRO A 210 -14.38 35.31 -14.11
CA PRO A 210 -13.03 34.78 -14.27
C PRO A 210 -12.12 35.41 -13.20
N PRO A 211 -11.33 34.59 -12.46
CA PRO A 211 -10.51 35.10 -11.37
C PRO A 211 -9.48 36.09 -11.91
N ARG A 212 -9.44 37.28 -11.30
CA ARG A 212 -8.44 38.30 -11.64
C ARG A 212 -7.14 37.92 -10.95
N MET A 213 -6.00 38.46 -11.40
CA MET A 213 -4.69 38.16 -10.81
C MET A 213 -4.62 38.50 -9.31
N GLU A 214 -5.49 39.39 -8.84
CA GLU A 214 -5.66 39.79 -7.44
C GLU A 214 -6.33 38.70 -6.58
N ASP A 215 -7.15 37.82 -7.19
CA ASP A 215 -7.91 36.75 -6.51
C ASP A 215 -7.16 35.40 -6.50
N VAL A 216 -5.97 35.34 -7.11
CA VAL A 216 -5.15 34.12 -7.16
C VAL A 216 -4.86 33.54 -5.77
N PRO A 217 -4.55 34.34 -4.72
CA PRO A 217 -4.38 33.81 -3.37
C PRO A 217 -5.65 33.14 -2.82
N GLU A 218 -6.82 33.72 -3.08
CA GLU A 218 -8.12 33.19 -2.67
C GLU A 218 -8.44 31.88 -3.40
N LEU A 219 -8.11 31.81 -4.70
CA LEU A 219 -8.27 30.61 -5.52
C LEU A 219 -7.37 29.46 -5.04
N LEU A 220 -6.13 29.77 -4.66
CA LEU A 220 -5.20 28.78 -4.12
C LEU A 220 -5.68 28.25 -2.76
N ARG A 221 -6.21 29.14 -1.91
CA ARG A 221 -6.86 28.77 -0.65
C ARG A 221 -8.08 27.89 -0.89
N ALA A 222 -8.91 28.24 -1.88
CA ALA A 222 -10.07 27.45 -2.26
C ALA A 222 -9.69 26.06 -2.78
N ALA A 223 -8.61 25.97 -3.57
CA ALA A 223 -8.09 24.72 -4.08
C ALA A 223 -7.59 23.78 -2.97
N LEU A 224 -7.14 24.30 -1.82
CA LEU A 224 -6.71 23.51 -0.67
C LEU A 224 -7.87 22.85 0.10
N TYR A 225 -9.10 23.37 0.01
CA TYR A 225 -10.25 22.74 0.66
C TYR A 225 -10.56 21.36 0.09
N MET A 226 -10.27 21.12 -1.20
CA MET A 226 -10.58 19.85 -1.84
C MET A 226 -9.66 18.70 -1.34
N PRO A 227 -8.32 18.84 -1.34
CA PRO A 227 -7.43 17.91 -0.66
C PRO A 227 -7.79 17.73 0.82
N LEU A 228 -8.15 18.79 1.54
CA LEU A 228 -8.54 18.70 2.95
C LEU A 228 -9.76 17.79 3.16
N ILE A 229 -10.83 17.97 2.38
CA ILE A 229 -12.03 17.14 2.45
C ILE A 229 -11.72 15.69 2.09
N CYS A 230 -10.95 15.48 1.01
CA CYS A 230 -10.52 14.14 0.62
C CYS A 230 -9.67 13.49 1.72
N GLY A 231 -8.78 14.25 2.34
CA GLY A 231 -7.90 13.81 3.42
C GLY A 231 -8.70 13.38 4.63
N LEU A 232 -9.74 14.14 5.00
CA LEU A 232 -10.66 13.80 6.08
C LEU A 232 -11.43 12.50 5.78
N ILE A 233 -11.90 12.31 4.54
CA ILE A 233 -12.60 11.08 4.13
C ILE A 233 -11.65 9.87 4.19
N VAL A 234 -10.44 10.00 3.65
CA VAL A 234 -9.42 8.94 3.67
C VAL A 234 -9.03 8.60 5.11
N PHE A 235 -8.82 9.61 5.96
CA PHE A 235 -8.50 9.44 7.38
C PHE A 235 -9.64 8.73 8.12
N ALA A 236 -10.89 9.18 7.96
CA ALA A 236 -12.05 8.56 8.58
C ALA A 236 -12.23 7.10 8.13
N THR A 237 -11.93 6.81 6.86
CA THR A 237 -11.92 5.43 6.33
C THR A 237 -10.83 4.59 7.00
N GLY A 238 -9.63 5.15 7.18
CA GLY A 238 -8.54 4.51 7.93
C GLY A 238 -8.95 4.17 9.36
N VAL A 239 -9.55 5.12 10.08
CA VAL A 239 -10.07 4.91 11.45
C VAL A 239 -11.14 3.81 11.47
N ALA A 240 -12.06 3.81 10.50
CA ALA A 240 -13.10 2.77 10.41
C ALA A 240 -12.49 1.36 10.21
N PHE A 241 -11.41 1.24 9.44
CA PHE A 241 -10.70 -0.03 9.24
C PHE A 241 -9.95 -0.49 10.50
N ASP A 242 -9.32 0.42 11.25
CA ASP A 242 -8.71 0.10 12.54
C ASP A 242 -9.74 -0.38 13.58
N ILE A 243 -10.93 0.24 13.61
CA ILE A 243 -12.02 -0.18 14.51
C ILE A 243 -12.57 -1.55 14.10
N TYR A 244 -12.74 -1.78 12.79
CA TYR A 244 -13.24 -3.05 12.26
C TYR A 244 -12.31 -4.24 12.54
N ASP A 245 -11.02 -3.99 12.69
CA ASP A 245 -9.99 -5.00 12.98
C ASP A 245 -9.26 -4.72 14.30
N ARG A 246 -10.05 -4.49 15.35
CA ARG A 246 -9.56 -4.17 16.70
C ARG A 246 -8.58 -5.20 17.27
N ASP A 247 -8.75 -6.48 16.93
CA ASP A 247 -7.88 -7.56 17.40
C ASP A 247 -6.60 -7.73 16.53
N ARG A 248 -6.37 -6.87 15.53
CA ARG A 248 -5.21 -6.89 14.61
C ARG A 248 -4.96 -8.26 13.95
N ARG A 249 -6.02 -9.00 13.65
CA ARG A 249 -5.90 -10.35 13.07
C ARG A 249 -6.01 -10.34 11.55
N LYS A 250 -6.54 -9.27 10.94
CA LYS A 250 -6.80 -9.20 9.51
C LYS A 250 -5.85 -8.19 8.84
N ILE A 251 -6.00 -8.09 7.52
CA ILE A 251 -5.20 -7.22 6.65
C ILE A 251 -5.68 -5.76 6.72
N TRP A 252 -6.82 -5.51 7.37
CA TRP A 252 -7.48 -4.21 7.36
C TRP A 252 -6.74 -3.17 8.19
N SER A 253 -6.11 -3.54 9.30
CA SER A 253 -5.26 -2.62 10.05
C SER A 253 -3.98 -2.25 9.26
N ASP A 254 -3.38 -3.19 8.53
CA ASP A 254 -2.27 -2.89 7.62
C ASP A 254 -2.71 -1.91 6.50
N CYS A 255 -3.95 -2.01 6.00
CA CYS A 255 -4.50 -1.06 5.04
C CYS A 255 -4.75 0.32 5.66
N ALA A 256 -5.27 0.35 6.88
CA ALA A 256 -5.52 1.59 7.63
C ALA A 256 -4.24 2.40 7.80
N PHE A 257 -3.12 1.74 8.12
CA PHE A 257 -1.80 2.37 8.17
C PHE A 257 -1.48 3.15 6.88
N TRP A 258 -1.65 2.54 5.70
CA TRP A 258 -1.40 3.22 4.43
C TRP A 258 -2.38 4.36 4.15
N LEU A 259 -3.65 4.24 4.56
CA LEU A 259 -4.62 5.33 4.43
C LEU A 259 -4.24 6.52 5.32
N HIS A 260 -3.78 6.27 6.54
CA HIS A 260 -3.28 7.32 7.44
C HIS A 260 -2.07 8.03 6.84
N VAL A 261 -1.08 7.28 6.32
CA VAL A 261 0.10 7.83 5.65
C VAL A 261 -0.26 8.74 4.48
N VAL A 262 -1.27 8.37 3.68
CA VAL A 262 -1.75 9.20 2.57
C VAL A 262 -2.52 10.42 3.05
N SER A 263 -3.35 10.28 4.09
CA SER A 263 -4.18 11.38 4.60
C SER A 263 -3.39 12.47 5.33
N ALA A 264 -2.28 12.12 5.99
CA ALA A 264 -1.49 13.05 6.79
C ALA A 264 -1.05 14.30 6.02
N PRO A 265 -0.38 14.21 4.84
CA PRO A 265 0.01 15.38 4.07
C PRO A 265 -1.17 16.14 3.45
N MET A 266 -2.37 15.54 3.40
CA MET A 266 -3.57 16.20 2.87
C MET A 266 -4.30 17.04 3.92
N LEU A 267 -4.02 16.78 5.20
CA LEU A 267 -4.63 17.48 6.34
C LEU A 267 -3.79 18.65 6.85
N VAL A 268 -2.49 18.68 6.53
CA VAL A 268 -1.52 19.73 6.92
C VAL A 268 -1.46 20.81 5.85
#